data_AF-A0A239RH55-F1
#
_entry.id   AF-A0A239RH55-F1
#
_cell.length_a   1.000
_cell.length_b   1.000
_cell.length_c   1.000
_cell.angle_alpha   90.00
_cell.angle_beta   90.00
_cell.angle_gamma   90.00
#
_symmetry.space_group_name_H-M   'P 1'
#
loop_
_entity.id
_entity.type
_entity.pdbx_description
1 polymer ?
#
loop_
_entity_poly.entity_id
_entity_poly.type
_entity_poly.pdbx_seq_one_letter_code
_entity_poly.pdbx_strand_id
1 'polypeptide(L)'
;MLMDNGMIANIEDLERLIAHRGFLPFFFSGIPYFSLDYYTPQELWFPDEGMGVWDWKGPSIIEGGFAYGKFFDGKAGWISMDWFPDFVNYRRSISKLSEQEKVILSTIEEHQSLLSKELKKLCGYVKPRRQVERNPLLKLSQMAEKELKAAHPKRTKGKEGFDTAITKLQMATYVVTADFEYNYDKQGRRYGWGVARYCTPEDFFGRENFSQLKRTPAESHERIFRHLRKLLPQASEQQILKIIG
;
A
#
# COMPACT_ATOMS: atom_id res chain seq x y z
N MET A 1 29.70 13.47 6.94
CA MET A 1 29.87 12.18 7.63
C MET A 1 28.72 11.29 7.20
N LEU A 2 29.03 10.29 6.38
CA LEU A 2 28.15 9.16 6.14
C LEU A 2 27.96 8.50 7.51
N MET A 3 26.75 8.52 8.07
CA MET A 3 26.47 7.73 9.27
C MET A 3 26.82 6.28 8.95
N ASP A 4 27.37 5.58 9.94
CA ASP A 4 27.54 4.12 9.93
C ASP A 4 26.38 3.47 9.15
N ASN A 5 26.71 2.58 8.23
CA ASN A 5 25.75 1.72 7.53
C ASN A 5 25.15 0.74 8.55
N GLY A 6 24.45 1.26 9.56
CA GLY A 6 23.80 0.48 10.61
C GLY A 6 22.82 -0.46 9.96
N MET A 7 23.20 -1.73 9.90
CA MET A 7 22.33 -2.80 9.43
C MET A 7 21.14 -2.87 10.38
N ILE A 8 19.95 -2.97 9.83
CA ILE A 8 18.71 -3.20 10.57
C ILE A 8 18.70 -4.64 11.03
N ALA A 9 18.67 -4.85 12.34
CA ALA A 9 18.62 -6.18 12.94
C ALA A 9 17.29 -6.48 13.66
N ASN A 10 16.48 -5.45 13.92
CA ASN A 10 15.23 -5.53 14.69
C ASN A 10 14.27 -4.41 14.27
N ILE A 11 13.08 -4.40 14.89
CA ILE A 11 12.07 -3.39 14.61
C ILE A 11 12.49 -2.00 15.07
N GLU A 12 13.17 -1.85 16.20
CA GLU A 12 13.60 -0.55 16.71
C GLU A 12 14.60 0.13 15.77
N ASP A 13 15.47 -0.64 15.12
CA ASP A 13 16.36 -0.16 14.06
C ASP A 13 15.57 0.30 12.82
N LEU A 14 14.56 -0.47 12.41
CA LEU A 14 13.66 -0.10 11.32
C LEU A 14 12.95 1.22 11.62
N GLU A 15 12.36 1.35 12.81
CA GLU A 15 11.63 2.56 13.22
C GLU A 15 12.56 3.77 13.29
N ARG A 16 13.78 3.62 13.84
CA ARG A 16 14.81 4.66 13.83
C ARG A 16 15.17 5.07 12.41
N LEU A 17 15.32 4.12 11.48
CA LEU A 17 15.64 4.43 10.09
C LEU A 17 14.49 5.19 9.40
N ILE A 18 13.24 4.76 9.60
CA ILE A 18 12.06 5.43 9.04
C ILE A 18 11.96 6.86 9.58
N ALA A 19 12.06 7.04 10.91
CA ALA A 19 12.01 8.35 11.54
C ALA A 19 13.13 9.28 11.04
N HIS A 20 14.36 8.75 10.94
CA HIS A 20 15.51 9.53 10.48
C HIS A 20 15.41 9.94 9.02
N ARG A 21 15.01 9.02 8.13
CA ARG A 21 14.96 9.27 6.68
C ARG A 21 13.68 9.96 6.24
N GLY A 22 12.58 9.78 6.97
CA GLY A 22 11.26 10.29 6.63
C GLY A 22 10.54 9.56 5.50
N PHE A 23 11.28 8.97 4.55
CA PHE A 23 10.77 8.14 3.47
C PHE A 23 11.62 6.87 3.37
N LEU A 24 10.99 5.70 3.37
CA LEU A 24 11.67 4.42 3.26
C LEU A 24 10.84 3.42 2.44
N PRO A 25 11.15 3.21 1.15
CA PRO A 25 10.62 2.10 0.38
C PRO A 25 10.97 0.75 1.00
N PHE A 26 10.04 -0.20 0.95
CA PHE A 26 10.26 -1.57 1.41
C PHE A 26 11.23 -2.33 0.51
N PHE A 27 11.19 -2.06 -0.80
CA PHE A 27 12.02 -2.68 -1.83
C PHE A 27 12.67 -1.63 -2.72
N PHE A 28 13.77 -2.00 -3.37
CA PHE A 28 14.46 -1.13 -4.32
C PHE A 28 13.51 -0.43 -5.30
N SER A 29 13.53 0.89 -5.28
CA SER A 29 12.69 1.77 -6.11
C SER A 29 13.45 2.48 -7.23
N GLY A 30 14.63 1.97 -7.62
CA GLY A 30 15.46 2.56 -8.69
C GLY A 30 16.51 3.55 -8.20
N ILE A 31 16.66 3.75 -6.88
CA ILE A 31 17.66 4.62 -6.27
C ILE A 31 18.45 3.79 -5.24
N PRO A 32 19.78 3.65 -5.39
CA PRO A 32 20.61 2.95 -4.43
C PRO A 32 20.53 3.58 -3.03
N TYR A 33 20.63 2.77 -1.98
CA TYR A 33 20.60 3.22 -0.58
C TYR A 33 19.29 3.92 -0.16
N PHE A 34 18.17 3.61 -0.84
CA PHE A 34 16.86 4.18 -0.56
C PHE A 34 15.77 3.11 -0.44
N SER A 35 16.10 1.98 0.17
CA SER A 35 15.10 0.97 0.49
C SER A 35 15.60 0.05 1.59
N LEU A 36 14.66 -0.58 2.30
CA LEU A 36 14.93 -1.42 3.45
C LEU A 36 15.87 -2.59 3.14
N ASP A 37 15.75 -3.18 1.95
CA ASP A 37 16.61 -4.26 1.46
C ASP A 37 18.10 -3.91 1.42
N TYR A 38 18.48 -2.63 1.22
CA TYR A 38 19.89 -2.22 1.30
C TYR A 38 20.45 -2.23 2.72
N TYR A 39 19.57 -2.08 3.72
CA TYR A 39 19.96 -1.94 5.11
C TYR A 39 19.71 -3.21 5.93
N THR A 40 19.16 -4.26 5.33
CA THR A 40 18.76 -5.46 6.07
C THR A 40 19.54 -6.67 5.58
N PRO A 41 20.25 -7.39 6.48
CA PRO A 41 20.86 -8.68 6.16
C PRO A 41 19.85 -9.67 5.55
N GLN A 42 20.30 -10.48 4.60
CA GLN A 42 19.45 -11.40 3.84
C GLN A 42 18.78 -12.45 4.74
N GLU A 43 19.46 -12.82 5.82
CA GLU A 43 19.03 -13.82 6.80
C GLU A 43 17.77 -13.39 7.56
N LEU A 44 17.53 -12.08 7.71
CA LEU A 44 16.36 -11.55 8.41
C LEU A 44 15.11 -11.47 7.52
N TRP A 45 15.24 -11.71 6.21
CA TRP A 45 14.09 -11.80 5.30
C TRP A 45 13.36 -13.13 5.43
N PHE A 46 14.10 -14.20 5.74
CA PHE A 46 13.59 -15.56 5.93
C PHE A 46 14.38 -16.24 7.06
N PRO A 47 14.23 -15.76 8.31
CA PRO A 47 15.00 -16.30 9.42
C PRO A 47 14.57 -17.73 9.75
N ASP A 48 15.54 -18.59 10.09
CA ASP A 48 15.27 -19.95 10.58
C ASP A 48 14.59 -19.92 11.96
N GLU A 49 14.94 -18.95 12.80
CA GLU A 49 14.37 -18.71 14.13
C GLU A 49 14.20 -17.21 14.40
N GLY A 50 13.18 -16.84 15.18
CA GLY A 50 12.92 -15.46 15.59
C GLY A 50 12.04 -14.67 14.61
N MET A 51 12.00 -13.35 14.80
CA MET A 51 11.22 -12.43 13.97
C MET A 51 12.06 -11.87 12.84
N GLY A 52 11.48 -11.79 11.64
CA GLY A 52 12.12 -11.19 10.47
C GLY A 52 11.43 -9.92 9.98
N VAL A 53 11.92 -9.43 8.85
CA VAL A 53 11.41 -8.23 8.15
C VAL A 53 9.89 -8.26 7.94
N TRP A 54 9.33 -9.44 7.66
CA TRP A 54 7.89 -9.62 7.46
C TRP A 54 7.07 -9.50 8.74
N ASP A 55 7.67 -9.83 9.90
CA ASP A 55 7.03 -9.76 11.20
C ASP A 55 7.06 -8.32 11.75
N TRP A 56 8.12 -7.57 11.48
CA TRP A 56 8.25 -6.17 11.92
C TRP A 56 7.28 -5.22 11.22
N LYS A 57 6.77 -5.64 10.06
CA LYS A 57 5.93 -4.81 9.20
C LYS A 57 4.64 -4.35 9.87
N GLY A 58 3.89 -5.24 10.52
CA GLY A 58 2.64 -4.89 11.20
C GLY A 58 2.90 -3.96 12.39
N PRO A 59 3.74 -4.36 13.36
CA PRO A 59 4.02 -3.56 14.54
C PRO A 59 4.63 -2.19 14.20
N SER A 60 5.51 -2.07 13.19
CA SER A 60 6.06 -0.76 12.79
C SER A 60 5.00 0.23 12.26
N ILE A 61 3.85 -0.27 11.81
CA ILE A 61 2.73 0.57 11.37
C ILE A 61 1.90 1.01 12.59
N ILE A 62 1.55 0.05 13.45
CA ILE A 62 0.65 0.28 14.58
C ILE A 62 1.36 1.02 15.72
N GLU A 63 2.51 0.53 16.14
CA GLU A 63 3.27 1.02 17.30
C GLU A 63 4.21 2.17 16.89
N GLY A 64 4.89 2.03 15.74
CA GLY A 64 5.79 3.06 15.22
C GLY A 64 5.09 4.32 14.71
N GLY A 65 3.77 4.27 14.46
CA GLY A 65 2.98 5.43 14.04
C GLY A 65 3.38 5.97 12.66
N PHE A 66 3.86 5.11 11.77
CA PHE A 66 4.29 5.48 10.42
C PHE A 66 3.21 5.20 9.39
N ALA A 67 3.06 6.08 8.40
CA ALA A 67 2.18 5.84 7.28
C ALA A 67 2.78 4.75 6.38
N TYR A 68 2.00 3.69 6.13
CA TYR A 68 2.41 2.60 5.27
C TYR A 68 1.44 2.38 4.11
N GLY A 69 1.99 2.20 2.92
CA GLY A 69 1.21 1.99 1.71
C GLY A 69 2.07 1.97 0.46
N LYS A 70 1.41 1.76 -0.68
CA LYS A 70 2.05 1.74 -2.01
C LYS A 70 2.39 3.14 -2.53
N PHE A 71 3.25 3.86 -1.82
CA PHE A 71 3.56 5.26 -2.10
C PHE A 71 4.61 5.46 -3.19
N PHE A 72 5.49 4.49 -3.43
CA PHE A 72 6.69 4.65 -4.25
C PHE A 72 6.52 4.03 -5.64
N ASP A 73 5.73 4.68 -6.51
CA ASP A 73 5.39 4.17 -7.85
C ASP A 73 4.76 2.76 -7.81
N GLY A 74 3.75 2.61 -6.94
CA GLY A 74 3.08 1.34 -6.68
C GLY A 74 3.86 0.38 -5.76
N LYS A 75 5.08 0.72 -5.35
CA LYS A 75 5.86 -0.04 -4.36
C LYS A 75 5.51 0.40 -2.94
N ALA A 76 5.48 -0.57 -2.04
CA ALA A 76 5.15 -0.34 -0.66
C ALA A 76 6.32 0.27 0.13
N GLY A 77 6.03 0.99 1.19
CA GLY A 77 7.02 1.52 2.11
C GLY A 77 6.39 2.45 3.13
N TRP A 78 7.25 3.05 3.95
CA TRP A 78 6.87 3.93 5.05
C TRP A 78 7.17 5.39 4.75
N ILE A 79 6.36 6.27 5.32
CA ILE A 79 6.60 7.70 5.40
C ILE A 79 6.36 8.12 6.85
N SER A 80 7.29 8.86 7.45
CA SER A 80 7.11 9.35 8.82
C SER A 80 6.10 10.50 8.89
N MET A 81 5.47 10.67 10.05
CA MET A 81 4.45 11.72 10.22
C MET A 81 4.98 13.15 10.13
N ASP A 82 6.30 13.35 10.23
CA ASP A 82 6.93 14.64 9.91
C ASP A 82 6.78 15.03 8.44
N TRP A 83 6.55 14.06 7.54
CA TRP A 83 6.51 14.24 6.09
C TRP A 83 5.18 13.84 5.45
N PHE A 84 4.43 12.93 6.07
CA PHE A 84 3.23 12.36 5.48
C PHE A 84 2.10 13.39 5.23
N PRO A 85 1.78 14.33 6.14
CA PRO A 85 0.81 15.41 5.84
C PRO A 85 1.21 16.24 4.62
N ASP A 86 2.51 16.52 4.51
CA ASP A 86 3.26 16.92 3.30
C ASP A 86 2.78 16.29 2.02
N PHE A 87 3.02 15.00 2.05
CA PHE A 87 2.85 14.13 0.92
C PHE A 87 1.38 14.04 0.54
N VAL A 88 0.48 13.97 1.54
CA VAL A 88 -0.98 13.99 1.35
C VAL A 88 -1.43 15.28 0.68
N ASN A 89 -1.03 16.42 1.21
CA ASN A 89 -1.43 17.73 0.71
C ASN A 89 -1.05 17.92 -0.76
N TYR A 90 0.19 17.57 -1.12
CA TYR A 90 0.65 17.67 -2.49
C TYR A 90 -0.04 16.65 -3.40
N ARG A 91 0.00 15.35 -3.07
CA ARG A 91 -0.51 14.30 -3.96
C ARG A 91 -1.99 14.41 -4.23
N ARG A 92 -2.80 14.77 -3.22
CA ARG A 92 -4.24 14.96 -3.41
C ARG A 92 -4.55 16.17 -4.29
N SER A 93 -3.69 17.18 -4.34
CA SER A 93 -3.87 18.36 -5.22
C SER A 93 -3.72 18.05 -6.72
N ILE A 94 -2.94 17.02 -7.06
CA ILE A 94 -2.67 16.61 -8.45
C ILE A 94 -3.43 15.34 -8.87
N SER A 95 -4.00 14.62 -7.91
CA SER A 95 -4.70 13.36 -8.15
C SER A 95 -6.12 13.57 -8.67
N LYS A 96 -6.56 12.70 -9.59
CA LYS A 96 -7.94 12.65 -10.08
C LYS A 96 -8.46 11.23 -9.92
N LEU A 97 -9.47 11.07 -9.06
CA LEU A 97 -10.03 9.76 -8.77
C LEU A 97 -11.00 9.30 -9.86
N SER A 98 -10.89 8.03 -10.24
CA SER A 98 -11.87 7.33 -11.06
C SER A 98 -13.16 7.09 -10.27
N GLU A 99 -14.29 6.87 -10.95
CA GLU A 99 -15.55 6.52 -10.28
C GLU A 99 -15.41 5.25 -9.44
N GLN A 100 -14.57 4.32 -9.89
CA GLN A 100 -14.34 3.08 -9.17
C GLN A 100 -13.52 3.29 -7.89
N GLU A 101 -12.53 4.18 -7.94
CA GLU A 101 -11.74 4.58 -6.78
C GLU A 101 -12.61 5.32 -5.76
N LYS A 102 -13.50 6.21 -6.20
CA LYS A 102 -14.46 6.90 -5.33
C LYS A 102 -15.38 5.93 -4.57
N VAL A 103 -15.91 4.91 -5.25
CA VAL A 103 -16.75 3.88 -4.61
C VAL A 103 -15.98 3.12 -3.52
N ILE A 104 -14.72 2.77 -3.79
CA ILE A 104 -13.88 2.10 -2.80
C ILE A 104 -13.60 3.02 -1.62
N LEU A 105 -13.24 4.27 -1.87
CA LEU A 105 -12.96 5.27 -0.84
C LEU A 105 -14.18 5.51 0.05
N SER A 106 -15.37 5.75 -0.53
CA SER A 106 -16.59 5.98 0.25
C SER A 106 -16.97 4.77 1.10
N THR A 107 -16.71 3.55 0.60
CA THR A 107 -16.92 2.32 1.37
C THR A 107 -15.96 2.24 2.57
N ILE A 108 -14.71 2.66 2.40
CA ILE A 108 -13.76 2.73 3.53
C ILE A 108 -14.23 3.78 4.54
N GLU A 109 -14.60 4.98 4.08
CA GLU A 109 -15.05 6.08 4.95
C GLU A 109 -16.30 5.70 5.77
N GLU A 110 -17.25 4.96 5.17
CA GLU A 110 -18.46 4.48 5.86
C GLU A 110 -18.14 3.48 6.98
N HIS A 111 -17.12 2.64 6.78
CA HIS A 111 -16.77 1.54 7.70
C HIS A 111 -15.55 1.84 8.58
N GLN A 112 -14.89 2.98 8.42
CA GLN A 112 -13.64 3.43 9.05
C GLN A 112 -12.41 2.57 8.71
N SER A 113 -12.50 1.24 8.81
CA SER A 113 -11.46 0.32 8.36
C SER A 113 -12.02 -1.02 7.87
N LEU A 114 -11.43 -1.57 6.81
CA LEU A 114 -11.87 -2.84 6.22
C LEU A 114 -10.69 -3.70 5.77
N LEU A 115 -10.84 -5.01 5.91
CA LEU A 115 -9.92 -5.95 5.27
C LEU A 115 -10.12 -5.96 3.77
N SER A 116 -9.04 -6.20 3.03
CA SER A 116 -9.07 -6.31 1.56
C SER A 116 -10.14 -7.31 1.05
N LYS A 117 -10.39 -8.40 1.78
CA LYS A 117 -11.44 -9.39 1.45
C LYS A 117 -12.86 -8.82 1.60
N GLU A 118 -13.09 -7.99 2.61
CA GLU A 118 -14.38 -7.36 2.91
C GLU A 118 -14.66 -6.25 1.91
N LEU A 119 -13.65 -5.42 1.65
CA LEU A 119 -13.75 -4.35 0.67
C LEU A 119 -14.01 -4.89 -0.74
N LYS A 120 -13.33 -5.99 -1.13
CA LYS A 120 -13.62 -6.71 -2.39
C LYS A 120 -15.08 -7.18 -2.45
N LYS A 121 -15.64 -7.66 -1.34
CA LYS A 121 -17.03 -8.13 -1.28
C LYS A 121 -18.01 -6.95 -1.40
N LEU A 122 -17.84 -5.91 -0.60
CA LEU A 122 -18.71 -4.74 -0.54
C LEU A 122 -18.71 -3.93 -1.85
N CYS A 123 -17.54 -3.77 -2.48
CA CYS A 123 -17.40 -3.03 -3.74
C CYS A 123 -17.74 -3.88 -4.98
N GLY A 124 -18.26 -5.10 -4.83
CA GLY A 124 -18.70 -5.95 -5.94
C GLY A 124 -17.54 -6.44 -6.83
N TYR A 125 -16.41 -6.82 -6.22
CA TYR A 125 -15.27 -7.44 -6.90
C TYR A 125 -15.23 -8.97 -6.75
N VAL A 126 -16.04 -9.53 -5.86
CA VAL A 126 -16.17 -10.97 -5.69
C VAL A 126 -17.29 -11.48 -6.60
N LYS A 127 -16.96 -12.39 -7.52
CA LYS A 127 -17.98 -13.10 -8.29
C LYS A 127 -18.70 -14.09 -7.37
N PRO A 128 -20.05 -14.16 -7.39
CA PRO A 128 -20.76 -15.17 -6.62
C PRO A 128 -20.29 -16.56 -7.03
N ARG A 129 -20.09 -17.44 -6.03
CA ARG A 129 -19.69 -18.82 -6.27
C ARG A 129 -20.80 -19.51 -7.05
N ARG A 130 -20.54 -19.82 -8.32
CA ARG A 130 -21.53 -20.48 -9.19
C ARG A 130 -21.78 -21.87 -8.62
N GLN A 131 -23.04 -22.20 -8.32
CA GLN A 131 -23.39 -23.59 -8.03
C GLN A 131 -23.01 -24.44 -9.23
N VAL A 132 -22.37 -25.59 -8.97
CA VAL A 132 -22.05 -26.54 -10.03
C VAL A 132 -23.36 -27.12 -10.53
N GLU A 133 -23.67 -26.84 -11.80
CA GLU A 133 -24.81 -27.46 -12.47
C GLU A 133 -24.58 -28.97 -12.52
N ARG A 134 -25.43 -29.72 -11.80
CA ARG A 134 -25.32 -31.18 -11.70
C ARG A 134 -26.08 -31.87 -12.82
N ASN A 135 -27.04 -31.20 -13.45
CA ASN A 135 -27.78 -31.75 -14.57
C ASN A 135 -26.88 -31.82 -15.83
N PRO A 136 -26.64 -33.02 -16.41
CA PRO A 136 -25.76 -33.16 -17.57
C PRO A 136 -26.18 -32.35 -18.80
N LEU A 137 -27.49 -32.21 -19.05
CA LEU A 137 -28.01 -31.47 -20.21
C LEU A 137 -27.80 -29.96 -20.06
N LEU A 138 -28.06 -29.43 -18.86
CA LEU A 138 -27.83 -28.02 -18.54
C LEU A 138 -26.33 -27.68 -18.52
N LYS A 139 -25.47 -28.65 -18.17
CA LYS A 139 -24.02 -28.49 -18.24
C LYS A 139 -23.55 -28.38 -19.69
N LEU A 140 -24.07 -29.22 -20.59
CA LEU A 140 -23.77 -29.16 -22.03
C LEU A 140 -24.23 -27.85 -22.65
N SER A 141 -25.45 -27.38 -22.33
CA SER A 141 -25.94 -26.09 -22.84
C SER A 141 -25.09 -24.92 -22.34
N GLN A 142 -24.68 -24.91 -21.06
CA GLN A 142 -23.78 -23.90 -20.52
C GLN A 142 -22.38 -23.93 -21.17
N MET A 143 -21.89 -25.09 -21.57
CA MET A 143 -20.62 -25.22 -22.29
C MET A 143 -20.74 -24.64 -23.71
N ALA A 144 -21.79 -24.99 -24.44
CA ALA A 144 -22.07 -24.44 -25.77
C ALA A 144 -22.25 -22.91 -25.73
N GLU A 145 -22.96 -22.36 -24.74
CA GLU A 145 -23.08 -20.91 -24.55
C GLU A 145 -21.74 -20.22 -24.27
N LYS A 146 -20.85 -20.87 -23.51
CA LYS A 146 -19.51 -20.33 -23.23
C LYS A 146 -18.65 -20.32 -24.50
N GLU A 147 -18.69 -21.39 -25.29
CA GLU A 147 -17.99 -21.48 -26.56
C GLU A 147 -18.48 -20.41 -27.53
N LEU A 148 -19.80 -20.21 -27.63
CA LEU A 148 -20.38 -19.16 -28.46
C LEU A 148 -19.95 -17.76 -28.02
N LYS A 149 -19.92 -17.49 -26.71
CA LYS A 149 -19.42 -16.23 -26.12
C LYS A 149 -17.92 -16.05 -26.29
N ALA A 150 -17.14 -17.12 -26.26
CA ALA A 150 -15.69 -17.08 -26.48
C ALA A 150 -15.37 -16.82 -27.96
N ALA A 151 -16.17 -17.37 -28.88
CA ALA A 151 -16.07 -17.10 -30.32
C ALA A 151 -16.48 -15.65 -30.67
N HIS A 152 -17.39 -15.05 -29.90
CA HIS A 152 -17.85 -13.67 -30.10
C HIS A 152 -17.69 -12.82 -28.82
N PRO A 153 -16.47 -12.45 -28.44
CA PRO A 153 -16.23 -11.68 -27.23
C PRO A 153 -16.83 -10.27 -27.36
N LYS A 154 -17.88 -9.96 -26.59
CA LYS A 154 -18.37 -8.59 -26.44
C LYS A 154 -17.29 -7.74 -25.76
N ARG A 155 -16.79 -6.71 -26.45
CA ARG A 155 -15.99 -5.63 -25.85
C ARG A 155 -16.85 -4.88 -24.83
N THR A 156 -16.82 -5.33 -23.59
CA THR A 156 -17.27 -4.54 -22.44
C THR A 156 -16.06 -3.74 -21.95
N LYS A 157 -16.21 -2.43 -21.71
CA LYS A 157 -15.21 -1.69 -20.93
C LYS A 157 -15.17 -2.35 -19.56
N GLY A 158 -14.13 -3.16 -19.32
CA GLY A 158 -13.98 -3.88 -18.06
C GLY A 158 -13.88 -2.90 -16.90
N LYS A 159 -14.55 -3.20 -15.79
CA LYS A 159 -14.37 -2.52 -14.52
C LYS A 159 -12.88 -2.58 -14.15
N GLU A 160 -12.30 -1.46 -13.74
CA GLU A 160 -10.92 -1.42 -13.22
C GLU A 160 -10.76 -2.44 -12.10
N GLY A 161 -9.70 -3.25 -12.14
CA GLY A 161 -9.43 -4.27 -11.13
C GLY A 161 -9.23 -3.67 -9.74
N PHE A 162 -9.71 -4.36 -8.70
CA PHE A 162 -9.61 -3.89 -7.32
C PHE A 162 -8.17 -3.54 -6.93
N ASP A 163 -7.21 -4.43 -7.23
CA ASP A 163 -5.82 -4.26 -6.83
C ASP A 163 -5.18 -3.04 -7.53
N THR A 164 -5.65 -2.68 -8.73
CA THR A 164 -5.27 -1.44 -9.42
C THR A 164 -5.86 -0.23 -8.71
N ALA A 165 -7.18 -0.22 -8.46
CA ALA A 165 -7.87 0.91 -7.85
C ALA A 165 -7.35 1.20 -6.42
N ILE A 166 -7.18 0.17 -5.58
CA ILE A 166 -6.64 0.34 -4.22
C ILE A 166 -5.17 0.79 -4.22
N THR A 167 -4.38 0.39 -5.23
CA THR A 167 -3.00 0.85 -5.39
C THR A 167 -2.98 2.32 -5.76
N LYS A 168 -3.84 2.76 -6.68
CA LYS A 168 -3.96 4.18 -7.05
C LYS A 168 -4.46 5.05 -5.90
N LEU A 169 -5.42 4.56 -5.11
CA LEU A 169 -5.87 5.26 -3.90
C LEU A 169 -4.73 5.42 -2.87
N GLN A 170 -3.89 4.41 -2.68
CA GLN A 170 -2.70 4.51 -1.84
C GLN A 170 -1.68 5.48 -2.43
N MET A 171 -1.40 5.40 -3.73
CA MET A 171 -0.50 6.34 -4.41
C MET A 171 -1.01 7.78 -4.26
N ALA A 172 -2.32 8.01 -4.43
CA ALA A 172 -2.96 9.31 -4.24
C ALA A 172 -3.14 9.69 -2.76
N THR A 173 -2.71 8.84 -1.82
CA THR A 173 -2.76 9.06 -0.36
C THR A 173 -4.17 9.25 0.22
N TYR A 174 -5.17 8.66 -0.42
CA TYR A 174 -6.53 8.58 0.13
C TYR A 174 -6.73 7.37 1.04
N VAL A 175 -5.88 6.35 0.88
CA VAL A 175 -5.95 5.11 1.65
C VAL A 175 -4.56 4.75 2.14
N VAL A 176 -4.46 4.28 3.39
CA VAL A 176 -3.26 3.66 3.95
C VAL A 176 -3.53 2.21 4.30
N THR A 177 -2.48 1.41 4.42
CA THR A 177 -2.59 0.07 5.02
C THR A 177 -2.34 0.22 6.52
N ALA A 178 -3.37 -0.05 7.32
CA ALA A 178 -3.36 0.12 8.77
C ALA A 178 -2.75 -1.08 9.51
N ASP A 179 -2.94 -2.28 8.98
CA ASP A 179 -2.48 -3.53 9.58
C ASP A 179 -2.51 -4.69 8.57
N PHE A 180 -1.95 -5.84 8.97
CA PHE A 180 -2.05 -7.12 8.28
C PHE A 180 -2.60 -8.19 9.22
N GLU A 181 -3.77 -8.75 8.89
CA GLU A 181 -4.33 -9.87 9.64
C GLU A 181 -3.88 -11.22 9.06
N TYR A 182 -3.35 -12.07 9.92
CA TYR A 182 -2.84 -13.39 9.54
C TYR A 182 -3.88 -14.49 9.81
N ASN A 183 -3.92 -15.49 8.93
CA ASN A 183 -4.77 -16.66 9.15
C ASN A 183 -4.00 -17.71 9.96
N TYR A 184 -4.73 -18.48 10.76
CA TYR A 184 -4.18 -19.52 11.62
C TYR A 184 -4.85 -20.86 11.31
N ASP A 185 -4.05 -21.93 11.25
CA ASP A 185 -4.57 -23.27 11.08
C ASP A 185 -5.21 -23.79 12.38
N LYS A 186 -5.76 -25.01 12.34
CA LYS A 186 -6.38 -25.64 13.53
C LYS A 186 -5.41 -25.85 14.70
N GLN A 187 -4.11 -25.78 14.45
CA GLN A 187 -3.04 -25.96 15.43
C GLN A 187 -2.49 -24.61 15.91
N GLY A 188 -3.10 -23.48 15.49
CA GLY A 188 -2.68 -22.14 15.88
C GLY A 188 -1.45 -21.63 15.13
N ARG A 189 -1.03 -22.27 14.04
CA ARG A 189 0.14 -21.84 13.25
C ARG A 189 -0.30 -20.88 12.15
N ARG A 190 0.45 -19.78 11.98
CA ARG A 190 0.22 -18.81 10.90
C ARG A 190 0.40 -19.47 9.55
N TYR A 191 -0.47 -19.15 8.59
CA TYR A 191 -0.30 -19.58 7.20
C TYR A 191 -0.77 -18.51 6.20
N GLY A 192 -0.19 -18.56 5.00
CA GLY A 192 -0.46 -17.61 3.94
C GLY A 192 0.09 -16.22 4.21
N TRP A 193 -0.24 -15.29 3.32
CA TRP A 193 0.15 -13.88 3.44
C TRP A 193 -0.86 -13.11 4.29
N GLY A 194 -0.38 -12.12 5.03
CA GLY A 194 -1.23 -11.21 5.81
C GLY A 194 -2.26 -10.50 4.92
N VAL A 195 -3.51 -10.48 5.37
CA VAL A 195 -4.63 -9.79 4.73
C VAL A 195 -4.58 -8.33 5.13
N ALA A 196 -4.26 -7.45 4.18
CA ALA A 196 -4.18 -6.02 4.44
C ALA A 196 -5.53 -5.44 4.92
N ARG A 197 -5.47 -4.63 5.98
CA ARG A 197 -6.52 -3.75 6.48
C ARG A 197 -6.27 -2.34 5.98
N TYR A 198 -7.29 -1.71 5.42
CA TYR A 198 -7.23 -0.37 4.85
C TYR A 198 -8.12 0.59 5.62
N CYS A 199 -7.68 1.84 5.75
CA CYS A 199 -8.47 2.97 6.26
C CYS A 199 -8.00 4.27 5.58
N THR A 200 -8.66 5.38 5.88
CA THR A 200 -8.17 6.71 5.47
C THR A 200 -7.00 7.14 6.37
N PRO A 201 -6.08 8.00 5.87
CA PRO A 201 -5.10 8.68 6.73
C PRO A 201 -5.75 9.37 7.93
N GLU A 202 -6.89 10.02 7.70
CA GLU A 202 -7.63 10.77 8.69
C GLU A 202 -8.17 9.92 9.83
N ASP A 203 -8.68 8.73 9.53
CA ASP A 203 -9.18 7.81 10.55
C ASP A 203 -8.04 7.12 11.32
N PHE A 204 -6.86 6.95 10.68
CA PHE A 204 -5.71 6.31 11.32
C PHE A 204 -4.92 7.27 12.20
N PHE A 205 -4.63 8.47 11.69
CA PHE A 205 -3.73 9.43 12.34
C PHE A 205 -4.47 10.60 13.00
N GLY A 206 -5.79 10.76 12.78
CA GLY A 206 -6.53 11.92 13.25
C GLY A 206 -6.59 13.05 12.21
N ARG A 207 -7.79 13.62 12.03
CA ARG A 207 -8.08 14.66 11.02
C ARG A 207 -7.32 15.96 11.24
N GLU A 208 -6.98 16.26 12.48
CA GLU A 208 -6.24 17.45 12.90
C GLU A 208 -4.83 17.49 12.32
N ASN A 209 -4.17 16.34 12.15
CA ASN A 209 -2.84 16.25 11.57
C ASN A 209 -2.78 16.67 10.09
N PHE A 210 -3.92 16.67 9.40
CA PHE A 210 -4.02 17.09 8.00
C PHE A 210 -4.67 18.46 7.86
N SER A 211 -5.71 18.77 8.65
CA SER A 211 -6.47 20.02 8.53
C SER A 211 -5.74 21.24 9.10
N GLN A 212 -4.79 21.06 10.03
CA GLN A 212 -4.00 22.17 10.59
C GLN A 212 -2.84 22.60 9.69
N LEU A 213 -2.59 21.87 8.60
CA LEU A 213 -1.48 22.15 7.72
C LEU A 213 -1.72 23.44 6.93
N LYS A 214 -0.93 24.49 7.23
CA LYS A 214 -1.07 25.81 6.61
C LYS A 214 -0.36 25.97 5.27
N ARG A 215 0.45 24.98 4.88
CA ARG A 215 1.27 25.04 3.66
C ARG A 215 0.43 24.72 2.44
N THR A 216 0.65 25.47 1.37
CA THR A 216 0.10 25.18 0.05
C THR A 216 0.67 23.86 -0.49
N PRO A 217 0.02 23.22 -1.48
CA PRO A 217 0.58 22.06 -2.15
C PRO A 217 1.97 22.30 -2.77
N ALA A 218 2.23 23.51 -3.29
CA ALA A 218 3.53 23.87 -3.86
C ALA A 218 4.63 23.98 -2.80
N GLU A 219 4.35 24.59 -1.64
CA GLU A 219 5.30 24.65 -0.51
C GLU A 219 5.58 23.26 0.07
N SER A 220 4.55 22.41 0.09
CA SER A 220 4.64 21.01 0.52
C SER A 220 5.55 20.20 -0.39
N HIS A 221 5.35 20.31 -1.70
CA HIS A 221 6.22 19.74 -2.71
C HIS A 221 7.68 20.19 -2.53
N GLU A 222 7.91 21.50 -2.44
CA GLU A 222 9.26 22.07 -2.33
C GLU A 222 9.97 21.63 -1.05
N ARG A 223 9.24 21.54 0.08
CA ARG A 223 9.80 21.03 1.33
C ARG A 223 10.27 19.58 1.18
N ILE A 224 9.43 18.71 0.61
CA ILE A 224 9.77 17.29 0.39
C ILE A 224 10.94 17.17 -0.59
N PHE A 225 10.92 17.94 -1.67
CA PHE A 225 11.97 17.95 -2.68
C PHE A 225 13.35 18.28 -2.09
N ARG A 226 13.44 19.36 -1.29
CA ARG A 226 14.69 19.73 -0.61
C ARG A 226 15.21 18.64 0.32
N HIS A 227 14.30 18.01 1.06
CA HIS A 227 14.64 16.90 1.96
C HIS A 227 15.19 15.70 1.21
N LEU A 228 14.46 15.22 0.19
CA LEU A 228 14.89 14.08 -0.61
C LEU A 228 16.19 14.36 -1.36
N ARG A 229 16.40 15.59 -1.85
CA ARG A 229 17.66 16.00 -2.50
C ARG A 229 18.85 16.00 -1.54
N LYS A 230 18.64 16.36 -0.28
CA LYS A 230 19.67 16.26 0.78
C LYS A 230 19.91 14.81 1.20
N LEU A 231 18.85 14.02 1.32
CA LEU A 231 18.88 12.62 1.73
C LEU A 231 19.53 11.71 0.67
N LEU A 232 19.34 12.04 -0.60
CA LEU A 232 19.74 11.24 -1.77
C LEU A 232 20.57 12.09 -2.74
N PRO A 233 21.79 12.53 -2.36
CA PRO A 233 22.64 13.35 -3.23
C PRO A 233 23.03 12.65 -4.54
N GLN A 234 22.95 11.31 -4.59
CA GLN A 234 23.18 10.49 -5.76
C GLN A 234 21.99 10.38 -6.71
N ALA A 235 20.77 10.74 -6.26
CA ALA A 235 19.58 10.63 -7.09
C ALA A 235 19.46 11.79 -8.07
N SER A 236 19.00 11.49 -9.29
CA SER A 236 18.65 12.52 -10.25
C SER A 236 17.39 13.26 -9.83
N GLU A 237 17.23 14.48 -10.34
CA GLU A 237 16.02 15.27 -10.10
C GLU A 237 14.74 14.54 -10.51
N GLN A 238 14.78 13.84 -11.66
CA GLN A 238 13.65 13.02 -12.14
C GLN A 238 13.31 11.87 -11.19
N GLN A 239 14.31 11.22 -10.59
CA GLN A 239 14.10 10.17 -9.61
C GLN A 239 13.45 10.72 -8.32
N ILE A 240 13.87 11.90 -7.87
CA ILE A 240 13.26 12.57 -6.71
C ILE A 240 11.82 12.97 -7.01
N LEU A 241 11.56 13.62 -8.14
CA LEU A 241 10.20 14.00 -8.55
C LEU A 241 9.28 12.78 -8.66
N LYS A 242 9.80 11.65 -9.16
CA LYS A 242 9.05 10.39 -9.21
C LYS A 242 8.64 9.85 -7.83
N ILE A 243 9.46 10.07 -6.79
CA ILE A 243 9.07 9.72 -5.41
C ILE A 243 7.92 10.61 -4.95
N ILE A 244 7.99 11.91 -5.22
CA ILE A 244 7.01 12.89 -4.74
C ILE A 244 5.65 12.68 -5.43
N GLY A 245 5.65 12.37 -6.73
CA GLY A 245 4.44 12.14 -7.52
C GLY A 245 4.31 13.15 -8.65
#